data_AF-A0AAW0FM37-F1
#
_entry.id   AF-A0AAW0FM37-F1
#
_cell.length_a   1.000
_cell.length_b   1.000
_cell.length_c   1.000
_cell.angle_alpha   90.00
_cell.angle_beta   90.00
_cell.angle_gamma   90.00
#
_symmetry.space_group_name_H-M   'P 1'
#
loop_
_entity.id
_entity.type
_entity.pdbx_description
1 polymer ?
#
loop_
_entity_poly.entity_id
_entity_poly.type
_entity_poly.pdbx_seq_one_letter_code
_entity_poly.pdbx_strand_id
1 'polypeptide(L)'
;MMDRFVKGQASEKEIDMIFELTKEIEGHTICALGDAAAWPVQGLIKSFRPLMVERINQYHNEHEPVQYGGWVKGGKVKEAHSLQLLCSPFVDSNRSSNT
;
A
#
# COMPACT_ATOMS: atom_id res chain seq x y z
N MET A 1 1.68 0.73 -2.86
CA MET A 1 0.48 -0.14 -2.83
C MET A 1 0.32 -0.88 -4.16
N MET A 2 0.23 -0.18 -5.30
CA MET A 2 0.04 -0.82 -6.62
C MET A 2 1.15 -1.81 -7.01
N ASP A 3 2.40 -1.59 -6.59
CA ASP A 3 3.50 -2.54 -6.83
C ASP A 3 3.24 -3.95 -6.30
N ARG A 4 2.43 -4.07 -5.22
CA ARG A 4 2.04 -5.37 -4.66
C ARG A 4 1.08 -6.12 -5.59
N PHE A 5 0.10 -5.42 -6.16
CA PHE A 5 -0.81 -5.99 -7.16
C PHE A 5 -0.08 -6.37 -8.44
N VAL A 6 0.96 -5.62 -8.81
CA VAL A 6 1.85 -5.98 -9.92
C VAL A 6 2.63 -7.26 -9.63
N LYS A 7 2.91 -7.60 -8.37
CA LYS A 7 3.56 -8.86 -8.00
C LYS A 7 2.59 -10.00 -7.69
N GLY A 8 1.30 -9.72 -7.54
CA GLY A 8 0.31 -10.66 -7.02
C GLY A 8 0.32 -10.81 -5.49
N GLN A 9 1.08 -9.96 -4.78
CA GLN A 9 1.24 -9.96 -3.32
C GLN A 9 0.05 -9.28 -2.60
N ALA A 10 -1.17 -9.74 -2.88
CA ALA A 10 -2.38 -9.14 -2.36
C ALA A 10 -3.49 -10.18 -2.15
N SER A 11 -4.50 -9.84 -1.36
CA SER A 11 -5.73 -10.65 -1.22
C SER A 11 -6.85 -10.10 -2.10
N GLU A 12 -7.79 -10.95 -2.52
CA GLU A 12 -8.96 -10.53 -3.30
C GLU A 12 -9.75 -9.41 -2.61
N LYS A 13 -9.89 -9.47 -1.28
CA LYS A 13 -10.57 -8.42 -0.51
C LYS A 13 -9.85 -7.06 -0.57
N GLU A 14 -8.53 -7.04 -0.80
CA GLU A 14 -7.80 -5.78 -0.97
C GLU A 14 -8.17 -5.08 -2.29
N ILE A 15 -8.65 -5.82 -3.30
CA ILE A 15 -9.18 -5.22 -4.54
C ILE A 15 -10.42 -4.38 -4.22
N ASP A 16 -11.34 -4.96 -3.46
CA ASP A 16 -12.60 -4.29 -3.10
C ASP A 16 -12.33 -3.10 -2.15
N MET A 17 -11.40 -3.24 -1.20
CA MET A 17 -10.97 -2.12 -0.35
C MET A 17 -10.38 -0.95 -1.15
N ILE A 18 -9.56 -1.22 -2.18
CA ILE A 18 -9.02 -0.15 -3.04
C ILE A 18 -10.15 0.51 -3.83
N PHE A 19 -11.13 -0.27 -4.30
CA PHE A 19 -12.29 0.29 -4.98
C PHE A 19 -13.08 1.24 -4.07
N GLU A 20 -13.34 0.86 -2.82
CA GLU A 20 -13.99 1.72 -1.82
C GLU A 20 -13.18 2.99 -1.55
N LEU A 21 -11.86 2.87 -1.36
CA LEU A 21 -10.97 4.03 -1.17
C LEU A 21 -11.02 5.01 -2.35
N THR A 22 -11.14 4.52 -3.58
CA THR A 22 -11.28 5.43 -4.73
C THR A 22 -12.58 6.20 -4.73
N LYS A 23 -13.63 5.70 -4.08
CA LYS A 23 -14.90 6.41 -3.90
C LYS A 23 -14.85 7.44 -2.79
N GLU A 24 -14.10 7.16 -1.73
CA GLU A 24 -13.83 8.14 -0.68
C GLU A 24 -12.99 9.31 -1.20
N ILE A 25 -12.09 9.08 -2.17
CA ILE A 25 -11.32 10.18 -2.79
C ILE A 25 -12.20 11.05 -3.68
N GLU A 26 -13.14 10.42 -4.40
CA GLU A 26 -14.04 11.08 -5.37
C GLU A 26 -14.91 12.13 -4.66
N GLY A 27 -14.68 13.41 -4.94
CA GLY A 27 -15.48 14.51 -4.39
C GLY A 27 -15.14 14.92 -2.95
N HIS A 28 -14.14 14.28 -2.31
CA HIS A 28 -13.63 14.69 -0.99
C HIS A 28 -12.22 15.30 -1.06
N THR A 29 -11.77 15.67 -2.26
CA THR A 29 -10.49 16.36 -2.46
C THR A 29 -10.71 17.79 -2.99
N ILE A 30 -9.85 18.72 -2.57
CA ILE A 30 -9.94 20.14 -2.96
C ILE A 30 -9.58 20.37 -4.45
N CYS A 31 -8.78 19.50 -5.04
CA CYS A 31 -8.29 19.61 -6.41
C CYS A 31 -8.71 18.38 -7.22
N ALA A 32 -9.19 18.61 -8.44
CA ALA A 32 -9.63 17.56 -9.37
C ALA A 32 -8.53 16.54 -9.76
N LEU A 33 -7.27 16.79 -9.41
CA LEU A 33 -6.18 15.81 -9.59
C LEU A 33 -6.43 14.52 -8.79
N GLY A 34 -7.06 14.62 -7.61
CA GLY A 34 -7.38 13.45 -6.78
C GLY A 34 -8.37 12.52 -7.49
N ASP A 35 -9.45 13.10 -8.01
CA ASP A 35 -10.49 12.38 -8.75
C ASP A 35 -9.93 11.81 -10.06
N ALA A 36 -9.11 12.59 -10.77
CA ALA A 36 -8.45 12.15 -12.00
C ALA A 36 -7.49 10.97 -11.77
N ALA A 37 -6.89 10.84 -10.57
CA ALA A 37 -6.06 9.70 -10.20
C ALA A 37 -6.89 8.47 -9.75
N ALA A 38 -8.09 8.69 -9.21
CA ALA A 38 -8.98 7.62 -8.74
C ALA A 38 -9.72 6.91 -9.89
N TRP A 39 -10.17 7.64 -10.91
CA TRP A 39 -10.92 7.07 -12.03
C TRP A 39 -10.19 5.97 -12.82
N PRO A 40 -8.88 6.08 -13.13
CA PRO A 40 -8.14 5.00 -13.79
C PRO A 40 -8.15 3.70 -12.99
N VAL A 41 -8.10 3.78 -11.66
CA VAL A 41 -8.15 2.61 -10.78
C VAL A 41 -9.53 1.97 -10.81
N GLN A 42 -10.60 2.78 -10.76
CA GLN A 42 -11.97 2.28 -10.89
C GLN A 42 -12.19 1.59 -12.25
N GLY A 43 -11.68 2.16 -13.34
CA GLY A 43 -11.76 1.57 -14.68
C GLY A 43 -10.98 0.26 -14.79
N LEU A 44 -9.76 0.22 -14.24
CA LEU A 44 -8.92 -0.98 -14.19
C LEU A 44 -9.65 -2.12 -13.47
N ILE A 45 -10.20 -1.86 -12.28
CA ILE A 45 -10.91 -2.88 -11.51
C ILE A 45 -12.15 -3.35 -12.28
N LYS A 46 -12.94 -2.45 -12.85
CA LYS A 46 -14.17 -2.82 -13.58
C LYS A 46 -13.91 -3.74 -14.78
N SER A 47 -12.86 -3.46 -15.57
CA SER A 47 -12.55 -4.21 -16.79
C SER A 47 -11.66 -5.42 -16.55
N PHE A 48 -10.76 -5.37 -15.56
CA PHE A 48 -9.67 -6.34 -15.41
C PHE A 48 -9.66 -7.08 -14.06
N ARG A 49 -10.73 -6.98 -13.24
CA ARG A 49 -10.86 -7.74 -11.98
C ARG A 49 -10.54 -9.23 -12.14
N PRO A 50 -11.02 -9.95 -13.18
CA PRO A 50 -10.70 -11.38 -13.34
C PRO A 50 -9.20 -11.66 -13.47
N LEU A 51 -8.48 -10.84 -14.24
CA LEU A 51 -7.02 -10.98 -14.42
C LEU A 51 -6.25 -10.68 -13.14
N MET A 52 -6.73 -9.72 -12.33
CA MET A 52 -6.12 -9.40 -11.04
C MET A 52 -6.27 -10.56 -10.06
N VAL A 53 -7.46 -11.18 -9.99
CA VAL A 53 -7.73 -12.36 -9.15
C VAL A 53 -6.90 -13.55 -9.60
N GLU A 54 -6.83 -13.81 -10.90
CA GLU A 54 -5.98 -14.87 -11.46
C GLU A 54 -4.52 -14.70 -11.04
N ARG A 55 -3.99 -13.47 -11.13
CA ARG A 55 -2.61 -13.18 -10.73
C ARG A 55 -2.34 -13.41 -9.23
N ILE A 56 -3.30 -13.03 -8.39
CA ILE A 56 -3.23 -13.27 -6.94
C ILE A 56 -3.23 -14.78 -6.65
N ASN A 57 -4.08 -15.53 -7.33
CA ASN A 57 -4.16 -16.98 -7.17
C ASN A 57 -2.89 -17.68 -7.64
N GLN A 58 -2.29 -17.23 -8.76
CA GLN A 58 -0.98 -17.71 -9.21
C GLN A 58 0.09 -17.47 -8.13
N TYR A 59 0.12 -16.28 -7.52
CA TYR A 59 1.06 -15.97 -6.45
C TYR A 59 0.86 -16.86 -5.21
N HIS A 60 -0.39 -17.12 -4.81
CA HIS A 60 -0.74 -18.00 -3.67
C HIS A 60 -0.46 -19.49 -3.92
N ASN A 61 -0.35 -19.94 -5.16
CA ASN A 61 0.06 -21.32 -5.46
C ASN A 61 1.56 -21.53 -5.23
N GLU A 62 2.36 -20.49 -5.44
CA GLU A 62 3.82 -20.54 -5.31
C GLU A 62 4.30 -20.09 -3.92
N HIS A 63 3.51 -19.29 -3.21
CA HIS A 63 3.87 -18.67 -1.93
C HIS A 63 2.76 -18.82 -0.88
N GLU A 64 3.11 -18.65 0.40
CA GLU A 64 2.12 -18.60 1.48
C GLU A 64 1.12 -17.44 1.31
N PRO A 65 -0.13 -17.60 1.81
CA PRO A 65 -1.16 -16.59 1.71
C PRO A 65 -0.72 -15.28 2.39
N VAL A 66 -0.82 -14.18 1.64
CA VAL A 66 -0.36 -12.87 2.10
C VAL A 66 -1.39 -12.26 3.05
N GLN A 67 -0.93 -11.70 4.17
CA GLN A 67 -1.80 -10.95 5.09
C GLN A 67 -2.18 -9.59 4.51
N TYR A 68 -3.26 -9.00 5.01
CA TYR A 68 -3.67 -7.64 4.67
C TYR A 68 -2.53 -6.64 4.90
N GLY A 69 -2.32 -5.73 3.95
CA GLY A 69 -1.19 -4.80 3.97
C GLY A 69 0.11 -5.37 3.37
N GLY A 70 0.12 -6.61 2.89
CA GLY A 70 1.24 -7.17 2.15
C GLY A 70 2.37 -7.73 3.01
N TRP A 71 2.08 -8.02 4.27
CA TRP A 71 3.05 -8.62 5.19
C TRP A 71 3.18 -10.12 4.90
N VAL A 72 4.36 -10.54 4.46
CA VAL A 72 4.74 -11.95 4.28
C VAL A 72 5.42 -12.47 5.55
N LYS A 73 5.12 -13.70 5.97
CA LYS A 73 5.81 -14.32 7.11
C LYS A 73 7.30 -14.49 6.77
N GLY A 74 8.16 -13.79 7.51
CA GLY A 74 9.61 -13.76 7.27
C GLY A 74 10.11 -12.58 6.42
N GLY A 75 9.25 -11.61 6.08
CA GLY A 75 9.67 -10.37 5.41
C GLY A 75 10.64 -9.57 6.28
N LYS A 76 11.91 -9.47 5.87
CA LYS A 76 12.88 -8.61 6.54
C LYS A 76 12.54 -7.15 6.24
N VAL A 77 12.23 -6.38 7.27
CA VAL A 77 12.20 -4.92 7.17
C VAL A 77 13.61 -4.49 6.77
N LYS A 78 13.78 -3.80 5.64
CA LYS A 78 15.10 -3.26 5.28
C LYS A 78 15.57 -2.39 6.44
N GLU A 79 16.73 -2.74 6.98
CA GLU A 79 17.28 -2.22 8.23
C GLU A 79 17.28 -0.68 8.23
N ALA A 80 16.81 -0.09 9.33
CA ALA A 80 16.59 1.34 9.49
C ALA A 80 17.88 2.19 9.57
N HIS A 81 19.05 1.60 9.27
CA HIS A 81 20.36 2.23 9.41
C HIS A 81 20.62 3.37 8.40
N SER A 82 19.72 3.60 7.45
CA SER A 82 19.80 4.70 6.47
C SER A 82 18.88 5.89 6.76
N LEU A 83 17.96 5.82 7.74
CA LEU A 83 16.99 6.88 8.05
C LEU A 83 17.25 7.60 9.37
N GLN A 84 18.08 7.05 10.27
CA GLN A 84 18.40 7.68 11.55
C GLN A 84 19.26 8.95 11.39
N LEU A 85 20.01 9.08 10.29
CA LEU A 85 20.85 10.26 10.04
C LEU A 85 20.07 11.53 9.66
N LEU A 86 18.77 11.45 9.36
CA LEU A 86 17.98 12.62 8.96
C LEU A 86 17.10 13.21 10.07
N CYS A 87 16.90 12.53 11.20
CA CYS A 87 16.02 13.00 12.28
C CYS A 87 16.76 13.33 13.60
N SER A 88 18.05 13.00 13.72
CA SER A 88 18.78 13.07 14.99
C SER A 88 19.21 14.45 15.50
N PRO A 89 19.40 15.54 14.73
CA PRO A 89 19.89 16.76 15.37
C PRO A 89 18.82 17.51 16.20
N PHE A 90 17.52 17.20 16.07
CA PHE A 90 16.47 17.91 16.80
C PHE A 90 16.00 17.25 18.11
N VAL A 91 15.98 15.90 18.19
CA VAL A 91 15.42 15.20 19.37
C VAL A 91 16.37 15.15 20.58
N ASP A 92 17.68 15.32 20.37
CA ASP A 92 18.66 15.24 21.46
C ASP A 92 18.79 16.55 22.27
N SER A 93 18.32 17.70 21.75
CA SER A 93 18.44 18.98 22.48
C SER A 93 17.41 19.17 23.61
N ASN A 94 16.36 18.34 23.70
CA ASN A 94 15.28 18.49 24.69
C ASN A 94 15.32 17.42 25.81
N ARG A 95 16.45 16.70 25.94
CA ARG A 95 16.68 15.70 27.01
C ARG A 95 17.77 16.11 28.01
N SER A 96 18.13 17.39 28.07
CA SER A 96 19.19 17.89 28.98
C SER A 96 18.69 18.90 30.03
N SER A 97 17.40 19.21 30.12
CA SER A 97 16.88 20.24 31.04
C SER A 97 15.94 19.76 32.14
N ASN A 98 15.88 18.45 32.43
CA ASN A 98 15.12 17.90 33.56
C ASN A 98 15.96 16.93 34.41
N THR A 99 17.10 17.43 34.88
CA THR A 99 17.79 16.96 36.11
C THR A 99 18.21 18.18 36.90
#